data_AF-A0A6M4BCL2-F1
#
_entry.id   AF-A0A6M4BCL2-F1
#
_cell.length_a   1.000
_cell.length_b   1.000
_cell.length_c   1.000
_cell.angle_alpha   90.00
_cell.angle_beta   90.00
_cell.angle_gamma   90.00
#
_symmetry.space_group_name_H-M   'P 1'
#
loop_
_entity.id
_entity.type
_entity.pdbx_description
1 polymer ?
#
loop_
_entity_poly.entity_id
_entity_poly.type
_entity_poly.pdbx_seq_one_letter_code
_entity_poly.pdbx_strand_id
1 'polypeptide(L)'
;KYAIIGNDSNCFCGNTPGTLQLELTSCDTPCPKNETQMCGGDNAASVYDTEVTAPGPPATINVVNITETTVRVSWSSPQAYSFITGYVIQAYITQTYSDFTLIPLEWGVSNDTFLMVLPNLQPGSTYNISIMAMNNDEKGPKVYVTAETVIGIPDPSPPDIEIKERRGDRMLVRIPEAKNINGPISMYRIVVSIELNQQGFIIDNLGNYTYAIEQGFPYYITAELDPDDIQNDFIIGDRVTYNGFYNAPLPLTNDIDVSLGIISERNHVKKFKYSAEFTKKIILNINEPEEVSPLVVALGAAIAIGVVLLLIGIGLLIILRKRIHLARLQRGSQSMPLSLSEPCVEIENSGFIQDEDRVDYYSNLK
;
A
#
# COMPACT_ATOMS: atom_id res chain seq x y z
N LYS A 1 -28.62 -2.83 49.08
CA LYS A 1 -28.53 -3.64 50.31
C LYS A 1 -29.85 -3.67 51.05
N TYR A 2 -30.47 -2.53 51.36
CA TYR A 2 -31.81 -2.51 51.97
C TYR A 2 -32.82 -1.96 50.98
N ALA A 3 -34.03 -2.52 50.96
CA ALA A 3 -35.14 -2.04 50.17
C ALA A 3 -36.35 -1.77 51.07
N ILE A 4 -37.15 -0.76 50.71
CA ILE A 4 -38.38 -0.37 51.37
C ILE A 4 -39.47 -0.22 50.30
N ILE A 5 -40.66 -0.75 50.58
CA ILE A 5 -41.85 -0.59 49.72
C ILE A 5 -42.73 0.48 50.37
N GLY A 6 -42.96 1.59 49.66
CA GLY A 6 -43.91 2.64 50.07
C GLY A 6 -45.32 2.36 49.53
N ASN A 7 -46.31 3.08 50.10
CA ASN A 7 -47.75 2.84 49.91
C ASN A 7 -48.19 2.70 48.44
N ASP A 8 -47.65 3.52 47.53
CA ASP A 8 -48.00 3.50 46.10
C ASP A 8 -47.21 2.46 45.26
N SER A 9 -46.69 1.39 45.89
CA SER A 9 -45.71 0.45 45.30
C SER A 9 -44.38 1.08 44.86
N ASN A 10 -44.04 2.28 45.36
CA ASN A 10 -42.74 2.91 45.16
C ASN A 10 -41.66 2.15 45.93
N CYS A 11 -40.51 1.85 45.31
CA CYS A 11 -39.39 1.18 45.96
C CYS A 11 -38.27 2.18 46.27
N PHE A 12 -37.78 2.17 47.51
CA PHE A 12 -36.66 3.00 47.98
C PHE A 12 -35.50 2.11 48.44
N CYS A 13 -34.26 2.54 48.21
CA CYS A 13 -33.07 1.71 48.43
C CYS A 13 -32.02 2.35 49.35
N GLY A 14 -31.34 1.50 50.14
CA GLY A 14 -30.14 1.79 50.92
C GLY A 14 -28.99 0.77 50.67
N ASN A 15 -27.75 1.01 51.07
CA ASN A 15 -27.23 1.91 52.11
C ASN A 15 -27.44 1.32 53.52
N THR A 16 -27.83 2.10 54.53
CA THR A 16 -28.00 1.67 55.93
C THR A 16 -29.43 1.20 56.22
N PRO A 17 -29.66 0.27 57.17
CA PRO A 17 -30.99 0.15 57.77
C PRO A 17 -31.30 1.47 58.51
N GLY A 18 -32.58 1.83 58.61
CA GLY A 18 -32.99 3.06 59.32
C GLY A 18 -32.51 3.07 60.78
N THR A 19 -32.22 4.25 61.32
CA THR A 19 -31.73 4.41 62.70
C THR A 19 -32.78 4.11 63.77
N LEU A 20 -34.06 4.19 63.42
CA LEU A 20 -35.19 3.82 64.26
C LEU A 20 -35.66 2.40 63.91
N GLN A 21 -35.62 1.50 64.90
CA GLN A 21 -36.22 0.17 64.81
C GLN A 21 -37.51 0.16 65.64
N LEU A 22 -38.58 -0.36 65.04
CA LEU A 22 -39.87 -0.60 65.70
C LEU A 22 -40.07 -2.10 65.88
N GLU A 23 -40.99 -2.50 66.76
CA GLU A 23 -41.38 -3.91 66.84
C GLU A 23 -42.05 -4.38 65.54
N LEU A 24 -41.85 -5.64 65.16
CA LEU A 24 -42.44 -6.25 63.96
C LEU A 24 -43.98 -6.18 63.96
N THR A 25 -44.60 -6.09 65.14
CA THR A 25 -46.04 -5.86 65.34
C THR A 25 -46.53 -4.54 64.76
N SER A 26 -45.64 -3.56 64.55
CA SER A 26 -45.95 -2.26 63.92
C SER A 26 -45.94 -2.31 62.39
N CYS A 27 -45.54 -3.44 61.78
CA CYS A 27 -45.47 -3.65 60.34
C CYS A 27 -46.49 -4.71 59.88
N ASP A 28 -47.78 -4.43 60.08
CA ASP A 28 -48.91 -5.34 59.86
C ASP A 28 -49.70 -5.08 58.57
N THR A 29 -49.33 -4.06 57.78
CA THR A 29 -50.02 -3.70 56.52
C THR A 29 -49.56 -4.59 55.36
N PRO A 30 -50.48 -5.26 54.65
CA PRO A 30 -50.15 -6.18 53.55
C PRO A 30 -49.70 -5.47 52.25
N CYS A 31 -48.82 -6.12 51.49
CA CYS A 31 -48.26 -5.60 50.23
C CYS A 31 -49.35 -5.43 49.14
N PRO A 32 -49.43 -4.28 48.44
CA PRO A 32 -50.47 -4.01 47.42
C PRO A 32 -50.56 -5.00 46.24
N LYS A 33 -49.50 -5.77 45.98
CA LYS A 33 -49.46 -6.81 44.92
C LYS A 33 -49.48 -8.25 45.45
N ASN A 34 -49.37 -8.45 46.76
CA ASN A 34 -49.32 -9.77 47.38
C ASN A 34 -49.73 -9.70 48.85
N GLU A 35 -51.01 -9.91 49.12
CA GLU A 35 -51.60 -9.81 50.47
C GLU A 35 -51.02 -10.81 51.49
N THR A 36 -50.20 -11.80 51.06
CA THR A 36 -49.51 -12.75 51.95
C THR A 36 -48.22 -12.22 52.58
N GLN A 37 -47.77 -11.01 52.21
CA GLN A 37 -46.55 -10.36 52.70
C GLN A 37 -46.89 -8.99 53.32
N MET A 38 -46.13 -8.54 54.32
CA MET A 38 -46.33 -7.24 54.98
C MET A 38 -45.31 -6.19 54.51
N CYS A 39 -45.77 -5.03 54.02
CA CYS A 39 -44.93 -3.95 53.49
C CYS A 39 -44.64 -2.79 54.47
N GLY A 40 -45.32 -2.72 55.61
CA GLY A 40 -45.12 -1.64 56.59
C GLY A 40 -46.32 -1.51 57.52
N GLY A 41 -46.58 -0.29 58.01
CA GLY A 41 -47.70 0.06 58.87
C GLY A 41 -47.93 1.57 58.89
N ASP A 42 -48.96 2.05 59.60
CA ASP A 42 -49.41 3.45 59.58
C ASP A 42 -48.31 4.51 59.77
N ASN A 43 -47.24 4.19 60.51
CA ASN A 43 -46.01 5.00 60.62
C ASN A 43 -44.73 4.15 60.61
N ALA A 44 -44.77 2.98 59.96
CA ALA A 44 -43.69 2.00 59.96
C ALA A 44 -43.40 1.50 58.54
N ALA A 45 -42.15 1.13 58.27
CA ALA A 45 -41.72 0.66 56.97
C ALA A 45 -41.02 -0.70 57.11
N SER A 46 -41.47 -1.71 56.36
CA SER A 46 -40.74 -2.98 56.27
C SER A 46 -39.44 -2.73 55.49
N VAL A 47 -38.31 -2.97 56.17
CA VAL A 47 -36.97 -2.89 55.57
C VAL A 47 -36.49 -4.30 55.28
N TYR A 48 -36.31 -4.62 54.00
CA TYR A 48 -35.81 -5.93 53.55
C TYR A 48 -34.31 -5.85 53.26
N ASP A 49 -33.51 -6.79 53.74
CA ASP A 49 -32.17 -7.00 53.17
C ASP A 49 -32.33 -7.63 51.77
N THR A 50 -31.64 -7.07 50.79
CA THR A 50 -31.71 -7.50 49.39
C THR A 50 -30.71 -8.61 49.08
N GLU A 51 -29.91 -9.03 50.07
CA GLU A 51 -28.82 -10.02 49.94
C GLU A 51 -27.75 -9.62 48.89
N VAL A 52 -27.76 -8.37 48.43
CA VAL A 52 -26.82 -7.86 47.41
C VAL A 52 -25.48 -7.56 48.07
N THR A 53 -24.50 -8.42 47.81
CA THR A 53 -23.10 -8.36 48.24
C THR A 53 -22.17 -7.70 47.22
N ALA A 54 -22.59 -7.62 45.96
CA ALA A 54 -21.83 -6.98 44.89
C ALA A 54 -21.72 -5.45 45.07
N PRO A 55 -20.59 -4.81 44.72
CA PRO A 55 -20.45 -3.36 44.78
C PRO A 55 -21.37 -2.64 43.78
N GLY A 56 -21.62 -1.35 44.02
CA GLY A 56 -22.23 -0.46 43.01
C GLY A 56 -21.32 -0.20 41.80
N PRO A 57 -21.84 0.49 40.76
CA PRO A 57 -21.04 0.87 39.60
C PRO A 57 -20.03 1.97 39.99
N PRO A 58 -18.79 1.94 39.45
CA PRO A 58 -17.82 3.01 39.66
C PRO A 58 -18.40 4.38 39.29
N ALA A 59 -18.08 5.39 40.09
CA ALA A 59 -18.54 6.75 39.85
C ALA A 59 -17.61 7.49 38.87
N THR A 60 -18.13 8.54 38.22
CA THR A 60 -17.40 9.51 37.36
C THR A 60 -16.32 8.90 36.46
N ILE A 61 -16.71 8.22 35.37
CA ILE A 61 -15.75 7.74 34.37
C ILE A 61 -15.32 8.87 33.42
N ASN A 62 -14.01 9.04 33.22
CA ASN A 62 -13.44 10.01 32.28
C ASN A 62 -12.36 9.37 31.41
N VAL A 63 -12.35 9.73 30.12
CA VAL A 63 -11.28 9.41 29.16
C VAL A 63 -10.34 10.60 29.04
N VAL A 64 -9.04 10.35 29.08
CA VAL A 64 -7.96 11.33 28.86
C VAL A 64 -6.88 10.71 27.98
N ASN A 65 -6.06 11.53 27.33
CA ASN A 65 -4.87 11.12 26.55
C ASN A 65 -5.07 9.87 25.68
N ILE A 66 -5.74 10.04 24.53
CA ILE A 66 -5.90 8.99 23.53
C ILE A 66 -4.72 9.01 22.55
N THR A 67 -4.29 7.83 22.12
CA THR A 67 -3.21 7.60 21.16
C THR A 67 -3.66 6.60 20.08
N GLU A 68 -2.76 6.14 19.21
CA GLU A 68 -3.07 5.15 18.17
C GLU A 68 -3.47 3.79 18.76
N THR A 69 -2.79 3.34 19.83
CA THR A 69 -2.97 1.99 20.40
C THR A 69 -3.28 1.97 21.89
N THR A 70 -3.44 3.14 22.52
CA THR A 70 -3.76 3.25 23.96
C THR A 70 -4.77 4.35 24.26
N VAL A 71 -5.59 4.13 25.29
CA VAL A 71 -6.51 5.11 25.88
C VAL A 71 -6.28 5.14 27.39
N ARG A 72 -6.20 6.32 28.01
CA ARG A 72 -6.13 6.43 29.48
C ARG A 72 -7.53 6.72 30.05
N VAL A 73 -7.95 5.92 31.00
CA VAL A 73 -9.24 6.04 31.70
C VAL A 73 -9.04 6.32 33.18
N SER A 74 -9.94 7.10 33.76
CA SER A 74 -10.01 7.36 35.20
C SER A 74 -11.45 7.20 35.71
N TRP A 75 -11.59 6.80 36.96
CA TRP A 75 -12.87 6.61 37.63
C TRP A 75 -12.75 6.94 39.12
N SER A 76 -13.87 7.03 39.84
CA SER A 76 -13.90 7.13 41.29
C SER A 76 -14.64 5.94 41.92
N SER A 77 -14.41 5.75 43.21
CA SER A 77 -14.95 4.60 43.95
C SER A 77 -16.49 4.58 43.92
N PRO A 78 -17.14 3.41 43.72
CA PRO A 78 -18.59 3.28 43.85
C PRO A 78 -19.05 3.50 45.30
N GLN A 79 -20.37 3.65 45.48
CA GLN A 79 -20.98 3.51 46.81
C GLN A 79 -21.00 2.03 47.25
N ALA A 80 -19.87 1.59 47.83
CA ALA A 80 -19.61 0.30 48.49
C ALA A 80 -20.30 0.11 49.87
N TYR A 81 -20.91 -1.06 50.13
CA TYR A 81 -21.14 -1.57 51.50
C TYR A 81 -20.26 -2.78 51.82
N SER A 82 -19.81 -3.48 50.78
CA SER A 82 -18.81 -4.53 50.83
C SER A 82 -17.42 -3.96 50.53
N PHE A 83 -16.38 -4.68 50.97
CA PHE A 83 -15.00 -4.32 50.66
C PHE A 83 -14.71 -4.56 49.18
N ILE A 84 -14.34 -3.49 48.46
CA ILE A 84 -13.95 -3.58 47.06
C ILE A 84 -12.58 -4.25 47.00
N THR A 85 -12.46 -5.37 46.30
CA THR A 85 -11.20 -6.08 46.09
C THR A 85 -10.46 -5.59 44.84
N GLY A 86 -11.17 -5.04 43.86
CA GLY A 86 -10.57 -4.47 42.65
C GLY A 86 -11.60 -3.95 41.65
N TYR A 87 -11.11 -3.60 40.46
CA TYR A 87 -11.93 -3.20 39.32
C TYR A 87 -11.61 -4.06 38.11
N VAL A 88 -12.61 -4.27 37.24
CA VAL A 88 -12.43 -4.86 35.92
C VAL A 88 -12.83 -3.84 34.86
N ILE A 89 -11.92 -3.60 33.93
CA ILE A 89 -12.10 -2.78 32.75
C ILE A 89 -12.26 -3.73 31.56
N GLN A 90 -13.25 -3.49 30.70
CA GLN A 90 -13.41 -4.19 29.43
C GLN A 90 -13.55 -3.19 28.28
N ALA A 91 -12.91 -3.44 27.15
CA ALA A 91 -13.03 -2.62 25.94
C ALA A 91 -13.61 -3.45 24.78
N TYR A 92 -14.79 -3.06 24.31
CA TYR A 92 -15.47 -3.66 23.17
C TYR A 92 -15.42 -2.71 21.96
N ILE A 93 -15.08 -3.24 20.79
CA ILE A 93 -15.08 -2.43 19.55
C ILE A 93 -16.51 -2.26 19.05
N THR A 94 -16.83 -1.04 18.65
CA THR A 94 -18.12 -0.67 18.05
C THR A 94 -17.98 -0.29 16.57
N GLN A 95 -16.82 0.26 16.17
CA GLN A 95 -16.49 0.62 14.79
C GLN A 95 -14.98 0.45 14.58
N THR A 96 -14.56 -0.04 13.42
CA THR A 96 -13.15 -0.20 13.03
C THR A 96 -13.01 -0.25 11.52
N TYR A 97 -11.81 0.03 11.00
CA TYR A 97 -11.43 -0.20 9.60
C TYR A 97 -10.78 -1.58 9.37
N SER A 98 -10.51 -2.34 10.44
CA SER A 98 -9.98 -3.69 10.38
C SER A 98 -10.89 -4.64 9.59
N ASP A 99 -10.30 -5.43 8.68
CA ASP A 99 -11.00 -6.51 7.96
C ASP A 99 -10.92 -7.87 8.67
N PHE A 100 -10.26 -7.94 9.84
CA PHE A 100 -10.20 -9.12 10.70
C PHE A 100 -10.94 -8.91 12.04
N THR A 101 -11.45 -10.02 12.59
CA THR A 101 -12.17 -10.04 13.86
C THR A 101 -11.24 -9.73 15.04
N LEU A 102 -11.55 -8.65 15.75
CA LEU A 102 -10.85 -8.22 16.94
C LEU A 102 -11.57 -8.72 18.21
N ILE A 103 -10.79 -9.24 19.16
CA ILE A 103 -11.32 -9.84 20.41
C ILE A 103 -11.48 -8.72 21.47
N PRO A 104 -12.58 -8.69 22.24
CA PRO A 104 -12.71 -7.77 23.37
C PRO A 104 -11.59 -7.95 24.40
N LEU A 105 -11.09 -6.83 24.92
CA LEU A 105 -9.99 -6.81 25.89
C LEU A 105 -10.56 -6.68 27.31
N GLU A 106 -9.97 -7.38 28.28
CA GLU A 106 -10.30 -7.30 29.70
C GLU A 106 -9.02 -7.09 30.54
N TRP A 107 -9.10 -6.23 31.54
CA TRP A 107 -8.04 -5.96 32.50
C TRP A 107 -8.60 -5.92 33.93
N GLY A 108 -7.89 -6.55 34.87
CA GLY A 108 -8.16 -6.43 36.31
C GLY A 108 -7.13 -5.54 36.99
N VAL A 109 -7.57 -4.69 37.93
CA VAL A 109 -6.70 -3.84 38.75
C VAL A 109 -7.13 -3.87 40.23
N SER A 110 -6.21 -3.49 41.11
CA SER A 110 -6.44 -3.39 42.56
C SER A 110 -7.42 -2.28 42.94
N ASN A 111 -7.94 -2.34 44.17
CA ASN A 111 -8.96 -1.43 44.68
C ASN A 111 -8.49 0.02 44.94
N ASP A 112 -7.18 0.23 45.00
CA ASP A 112 -6.52 1.55 45.10
C ASP A 112 -6.19 2.17 43.72
N THR A 113 -6.41 1.44 42.62
CA THR A 113 -6.22 1.96 41.26
C THR A 113 -7.48 2.69 40.79
N PHE A 114 -7.31 3.96 40.41
CA PHE A 114 -8.35 4.85 39.89
C PHE A 114 -8.02 5.49 38.53
N LEU A 115 -6.86 5.12 37.96
CA LEU A 115 -6.33 5.63 36.70
C LEU A 115 -5.57 4.48 36.01
N MET A 116 -5.91 4.17 34.75
CA MET A 116 -5.25 3.12 33.99
C MET A 116 -5.02 3.53 32.54
N VAL A 117 -3.90 3.14 31.95
CA VAL A 117 -3.69 3.14 30.50
C VAL A 117 -4.09 1.77 29.97
N LEU A 118 -5.00 1.73 28.99
CA LEU A 118 -5.46 0.54 28.31
C LEU A 118 -4.61 0.33 27.05
N PRO A 119 -3.71 -0.68 26.99
CA PRO A 119 -2.83 -0.91 25.85
C PRO A 119 -3.48 -1.79 24.76
N ASN A 120 -2.78 -1.98 23.65
CA ASN A 120 -3.10 -2.95 22.59
C ASN A 120 -4.47 -2.73 21.91
N LEU A 121 -4.91 -1.47 21.82
CA LEU A 121 -6.07 -1.09 21.02
C LEU A 121 -5.70 -1.00 19.53
N GLN A 122 -6.67 -1.28 18.66
CA GLN A 122 -6.56 -1.10 17.20
C GLN A 122 -6.60 0.40 16.87
N PRO A 123 -5.73 0.92 15.99
CA PRO A 123 -5.81 2.30 15.51
C PRO A 123 -7.10 2.63 14.75
N GLY A 124 -7.46 3.91 14.74
CA GLY A 124 -8.63 4.43 14.00
C GLY A 124 -9.96 3.76 14.36
N SER A 125 -10.12 3.25 15.59
CA SER A 125 -11.23 2.38 16.00
C SER A 125 -11.97 2.94 17.22
N THR A 126 -13.29 2.78 17.23
CA THR A 126 -14.17 3.27 18.29
C THR A 126 -14.48 2.16 19.29
N TYR A 127 -14.12 2.38 20.54
CA TYR A 127 -14.32 1.47 21.66
C TYR A 127 -15.42 1.96 22.60
N ASN A 128 -16.32 1.05 22.97
CA ASN A 128 -17.15 1.17 24.16
C ASN A 128 -16.41 0.51 25.33
N ILE A 129 -15.84 1.34 26.20
CA ILE A 129 -15.08 0.93 27.37
C ILE A 129 -16.04 0.87 28.55
N SER A 130 -15.96 -0.20 29.34
CA SER A 130 -16.78 -0.38 30.53
C SER A 130 -15.93 -0.70 31.75
N ILE A 131 -16.31 -0.19 32.92
CA ILE A 131 -15.64 -0.46 34.19
C ILE A 131 -16.67 -0.96 35.20
N MET A 132 -16.32 -2.00 35.96
CA MET A 132 -17.12 -2.52 37.07
C MET A 132 -16.22 -2.72 38.30
N ALA A 133 -16.75 -2.49 39.49
CA ALA A 133 -16.06 -2.82 40.74
C ALA A 133 -16.36 -4.28 41.13
N MET A 134 -15.46 -4.90 41.91
CA MET A 134 -15.59 -6.27 42.39
C MET A 134 -15.41 -6.39 43.90
N ASN A 135 -16.06 -7.39 44.49
CA ASN A 135 -15.86 -7.84 45.86
C ASN A 135 -15.81 -9.37 45.84
N ASN A 136 -14.67 -9.98 46.21
CA ASN A 136 -14.50 -11.43 46.42
C ASN A 136 -15.33 -12.30 45.43
N ASP A 137 -14.94 -12.22 44.15
CA ASP A 137 -15.53 -12.87 42.97
C ASP A 137 -16.86 -12.32 42.39
N GLU A 138 -17.56 -11.42 43.09
CA GLU A 138 -18.75 -10.77 42.53
C GLU A 138 -18.43 -9.51 41.72
N LYS A 139 -18.88 -9.49 40.46
CA LYS A 139 -18.80 -8.33 39.56
C LYS A 139 -20.04 -7.44 39.72
N GLY A 140 -19.84 -6.17 40.10
CA GLY A 140 -20.89 -5.15 40.14
C GLY A 140 -21.38 -4.72 38.75
N PRO A 141 -22.38 -3.82 38.67
CA PRO A 141 -22.87 -3.29 37.40
C PRO A 141 -21.82 -2.40 36.72
N LYS A 142 -21.90 -2.34 35.39
CA LYS A 142 -20.93 -1.63 34.54
C LYS A 142 -21.31 -0.15 34.37
N VAL A 143 -20.31 0.73 34.45
CA VAL A 143 -20.37 2.09 33.88
C VAL A 143 -19.64 2.11 32.53
N TYR A 144 -20.07 2.94 31.58
CA TYR A 144 -19.58 2.94 30.20
C TYR A 144 -19.03 4.31 29.78
N VAL A 145 -18.06 4.32 28.87
CA VAL A 145 -17.55 5.51 28.16
C VAL A 145 -17.07 5.14 26.76
N THR A 146 -17.24 6.02 25.79
CA THR A 146 -16.76 5.81 24.42
C THR A 146 -15.44 6.53 24.19
N ALA A 147 -14.50 5.89 23.48
CA ALA A 147 -13.25 6.49 23.04
C ALA A 147 -12.93 6.06 21.59
N GLU A 148 -12.37 6.96 20.79
CA GLU A 148 -11.89 6.68 19.42
C GLU A 148 -10.37 6.80 19.40
N THR A 149 -9.66 5.73 19.03
CA THR A 149 -8.20 5.74 18.90
C THR A 149 -7.76 6.57 17.70
N VAL A 150 -6.57 7.17 17.79
CA VAL A 150 -5.97 7.91 16.68
C VAL A 150 -5.69 6.96 15.52
N ILE A 151 -5.80 7.44 14.27
CA ILE A 151 -5.44 6.65 13.09
C ILE A 151 -3.95 6.28 13.09
N GLY A 152 -3.65 5.05 12.67
CA GLY A 152 -2.29 4.54 12.54
C GLY A 152 -1.69 4.82 11.17
N ILE A 153 -0.42 4.44 11.00
CA ILE A 153 0.18 4.29 9.67
C ILE A 153 -0.67 3.28 8.86
N PRO A 154 -1.01 3.54 7.59
CA PRO A 154 -1.79 2.60 6.79
C PRO A 154 -1.21 1.18 6.81
N ASP A 155 -2.07 0.17 6.75
CA ASP A 155 -1.63 -1.22 6.63
C ASP A 155 -2.70 -2.07 5.93
N PRO A 156 -2.35 -3.03 5.05
CA PRO A 156 -1.02 -3.36 4.52
C PRO A 156 -0.38 -2.21 3.70
N SER A 157 0.83 -2.42 3.16
CA SER A 157 1.32 -1.55 2.07
C SER A 157 0.34 -1.58 0.88
N PRO A 158 0.14 -0.48 0.15
CA PRO A 158 -0.58 -0.53 -1.12
C PRO A 158 0.13 -1.47 -2.10
N PRO A 159 -0.63 -2.14 -3.00
CA PRO A 159 -0.06 -2.86 -4.13
C PRO A 159 0.59 -1.90 -5.15
N ASP A 160 1.51 -2.43 -5.94
CA ASP A 160 2.23 -1.67 -6.97
C ASP A 160 1.33 -1.28 -8.16
N ILE A 161 1.65 -0.17 -8.81
CA ILE A 161 0.91 0.33 -9.97
C ILE A 161 1.13 -0.59 -11.19
N GLU A 162 0.03 -0.97 -11.84
CA GLU A 162 0.07 -1.79 -13.05
C GLU A 162 0.35 -0.92 -14.28
N ILE A 163 1.58 -0.94 -14.78
CA ILE A 163 1.94 -0.22 -16.02
C ILE A 163 1.36 -0.97 -17.24
N LYS A 164 0.46 -0.31 -17.97
CA LYS A 164 -0.19 -0.86 -19.17
C LYS A 164 0.60 -0.56 -20.44
N GLU A 165 1.04 0.69 -20.61
CA GLU A 165 1.75 1.13 -21.81
C GLU A 165 2.64 2.35 -21.52
N ARG A 166 3.77 2.47 -22.23
CA ARG A 166 4.61 3.67 -22.24
C ARG A 166 4.76 4.19 -23.66
N ARG A 167 4.50 5.49 -23.87
CA ARG A 167 4.65 6.19 -25.16
C ARG A 167 5.41 7.49 -24.93
N GLY A 168 6.69 7.52 -25.26
CA GLY A 168 7.55 8.69 -25.12
C GLY A 168 7.53 9.28 -23.70
N ASP A 169 7.04 10.51 -23.55
CA ASP A 169 6.94 11.24 -22.28
C ASP A 169 5.74 10.85 -21.41
N ARG A 170 4.95 9.84 -21.80
CA ARG A 170 3.72 9.41 -21.10
C ARG A 170 3.71 7.93 -20.73
N MET A 171 2.96 7.61 -19.69
CA MET A 171 2.75 6.23 -19.24
C MET A 171 1.27 6.03 -18.86
N LEU A 172 0.61 5.07 -19.50
CA LEU A 172 -0.75 4.63 -19.15
C LEU A 172 -0.63 3.56 -18.06
N VAL A 173 -1.30 3.79 -16.93
CA VAL A 173 -1.25 2.91 -15.77
C VAL A 173 -2.65 2.58 -15.24
N ARG A 174 -2.77 1.42 -14.59
CA ARG A 174 -3.93 1.06 -13.77
C ARG A 174 -3.54 1.14 -12.31
N ILE A 175 -4.34 1.87 -11.53
CA ILE A 175 -4.16 2.00 -10.09
C ILE A 175 -5.00 0.92 -9.40
N PRO A 176 -4.40 -0.03 -8.67
CA PRO A 176 -5.14 -1.01 -7.90
C PRO A 176 -5.77 -0.39 -6.64
N GLU A 177 -6.92 -0.93 -6.22
CA GLU A 177 -7.51 -0.61 -4.93
C GLU A 177 -6.61 -1.10 -3.78
N ALA A 178 -6.38 -0.24 -2.79
CA ALA A 178 -5.63 -0.58 -1.59
C ALA A 178 -6.56 -0.78 -0.37
N LYS A 179 -5.99 -1.32 0.71
CA LYS A 179 -6.65 -1.50 2.01
C LYS A 179 -5.96 -0.67 3.09
N ASN A 180 -6.72 -0.27 4.10
CA ASN A 180 -6.19 0.34 5.33
C ASN A 180 -6.97 -0.16 6.56
N ILE A 181 -6.34 -0.99 7.42
CA ILE A 181 -6.94 -1.48 8.67
C ILE A 181 -6.83 -0.50 9.84
N ASN A 182 -6.06 0.58 9.67
CA ASN A 182 -5.67 1.53 10.72
C ASN A 182 -6.32 2.91 10.59
N GLY A 183 -7.20 3.11 9.61
CA GLY A 183 -7.88 4.38 9.32
C GLY A 183 -8.59 4.37 7.96
N PRO A 184 -9.19 5.50 7.55
CA PRO A 184 -9.74 5.64 6.20
C PRO A 184 -8.64 5.62 5.13
N ILE A 185 -9.03 5.41 3.88
CA ILE A 185 -8.25 5.84 2.71
C ILE A 185 -8.85 7.17 2.28
N SER A 186 -8.11 8.26 2.47
CA SER A 186 -8.56 9.61 2.14
C SER A 186 -8.18 9.98 0.72
N MET A 187 -6.95 9.67 0.30
CA MET A 187 -6.44 9.94 -1.05
C MET A 187 -5.40 8.89 -1.44
N TYR A 188 -5.25 8.67 -2.75
CA TYR A 188 -4.09 8.01 -3.35
C TYR A 188 -3.08 9.07 -3.82
N ARG A 189 -1.78 8.79 -3.66
CA ARG A 189 -0.68 9.66 -4.10
C ARG A 189 0.21 8.89 -5.05
N ILE A 190 0.56 9.46 -6.20
CA ILE A 190 1.45 8.81 -7.17
C ILE A 190 2.80 9.54 -7.14
N VAL A 191 3.86 8.78 -6.88
CA VAL A 191 5.24 9.25 -6.89
C VAL A 191 5.93 8.71 -8.13
N VAL A 192 6.60 9.58 -8.87
CA VAL A 192 7.53 9.20 -9.94
C VAL A 192 8.94 9.35 -9.40
N SER A 193 9.75 8.31 -9.55
CA SER A 193 11.16 8.30 -9.18
C SER A 193 12.04 7.87 -10.36
N ILE A 194 13.27 8.38 -10.42
CA ILE A 194 14.23 8.09 -11.49
C ILE A 194 15.41 7.34 -10.86
N GLU A 195 15.45 6.02 -11.04
CA GLU A 195 16.38 5.10 -10.34
C GLU A 195 17.81 5.13 -10.93
N LEU A 196 18.49 6.28 -10.87
CA LEU A 196 19.88 6.36 -11.36
C LEU A 196 20.86 5.48 -10.57
N ASN A 197 20.59 5.18 -9.30
CA ASN A 197 21.52 4.50 -8.38
C ASN A 197 20.87 3.46 -7.42
N GLN A 198 19.64 2.97 -7.67
CA GLN A 198 18.91 2.08 -6.75
C GLN A 198 18.71 2.65 -5.33
N GLN A 199 18.66 3.98 -5.19
CA GLN A 199 18.10 4.64 -4.03
C GLN A 199 16.71 5.10 -4.41
N GLY A 200 15.71 4.66 -3.65
CA GLY A 200 14.33 5.12 -3.79
C GLY A 200 14.15 6.54 -3.25
N PHE A 201 13.01 6.85 -2.64
CA PHE A 201 12.67 8.23 -2.28
C PHE A 201 12.57 8.47 -0.77
N ILE A 202 13.13 9.60 -0.33
CA ILE A 202 13.04 10.03 1.06
C ILE A 202 11.72 10.77 1.23
N ILE A 203 10.79 10.19 2.00
CA ILE A 203 9.43 10.72 2.15
C ILE A 203 9.43 12.16 2.70
N ASP A 204 10.33 12.49 3.61
CA ASP A 204 10.43 13.84 4.21
C ASP A 204 10.84 14.93 3.21
N ASN A 205 11.47 14.54 2.09
CA ASN A 205 11.88 15.43 1.00
C ASN A 205 10.89 15.41 -0.17
N LEU A 206 9.80 14.64 -0.08
CA LEU A 206 8.88 14.42 -1.18
C LEU A 206 8.00 15.66 -1.40
N GLY A 207 8.08 16.26 -2.59
CA GLY A 207 7.33 17.46 -2.96
C GLY A 207 6.82 17.42 -4.40
N ASN A 208 6.34 18.55 -4.90
CA ASN A 208 5.91 18.70 -6.29
C ASN A 208 7.10 18.70 -7.27
N TYR A 209 6.82 18.56 -8.56
CA TYR A 209 7.83 18.53 -9.62
C TYR A 209 8.79 19.73 -9.59
N THR A 210 8.29 20.96 -9.46
CA THR A 210 9.13 22.17 -9.45
C THR A 210 10.13 22.15 -8.29
N TYR A 211 9.67 21.83 -7.09
CA TYR A 211 10.52 21.72 -5.90
C TYR A 211 11.58 20.63 -6.06
N ALA A 212 11.22 19.46 -6.61
CA ALA A 212 12.16 18.38 -6.86
C ALA A 212 13.28 18.81 -7.83
N ILE A 213 12.94 19.51 -8.92
CA ILE A 213 13.94 20.05 -9.87
C ILE A 213 14.83 21.11 -9.20
N GLU A 214 14.27 22.02 -8.40
CA GLU A 214 15.04 23.06 -7.70
C GLU A 214 16.02 22.49 -6.67
N GLN A 215 15.65 21.42 -5.96
CA GLN A 215 16.51 20.74 -4.98
C GLN A 215 17.39 19.64 -5.58
N GLY A 216 17.20 19.28 -6.86
CA GLY A 216 17.91 18.19 -7.51
C GLY A 216 17.49 16.79 -7.04
N PHE A 217 16.28 16.62 -6.51
CA PHE A 217 15.76 15.32 -6.12
C PHE A 217 15.29 14.53 -7.36
N PRO A 218 15.66 13.24 -7.50
CA PRO A 218 15.26 12.40 -8.62
C PRO A 218 13.84 11.84 -8.48
N TYR A 219 13.00 12.41 -7.61
CA TYR A 219 11.63 11.93 -7.34
C TYR A 219 10.68 13.09 -7.03
N TYR A 220 9.42 12.94 -7.41
CA TYR A 220 8.37 13.94 -7.18
C TYR A 220 6.96 13.32 -7.13
N ILE A 221 6.04 14.03 -6.48
CA ILE A 221 4.60 13.73 -6.53
C ILE A 221 4.06 14.23 -7.87
N THR A 222 3.48 13.33 -8.64
CA THR A 222 2.89 13.64 -9.96
C THR A 222 1.37 13.87 -9.87
N ALA A 223 0.70 13.25 -8.89
CA ALA A 223 -0.73 13.41 -8.65
C ALA A 223 -1.12 13.02 -7.21
N GLU A 224 -2.17 13.64 -6.70
CA GLU A 224 -3.04 13.09 -5.64
C GLU A 224 -4.46 12.93 -6.21
N LEU A 225 -5.07 11.77 -5.97
CA LEU A 225 -6.35 11.35 -6.54
C LEU A 225 -7.31 10.93 -5.42
N ASP A 226 -8.59 11.23 -5.60
CA ASP A 226 -9.63 10.76 -4.68
C ASP A 226 -9.94 9.27 -4.91
N PRO A 227 -10.48 8.53 -3.92
CA PRO A 227 -10.73 7.09 -4.05
C PRO A 227 -11.68 6.69 -5.19
N ASP A 228 -12.51 7.62 -5.69
CA ASP A 228 -13.40 7.39 -6.83
C ASP A 228 -12.67 7.51 -8.20
N ASP A 229 -11.59 8.28 -8.28
CA ASP A 229 -10.86 8.55 -9.53
C ASP A 229 -10.07 7.34 -10.03
N ILE A 230 -9.64 6.44 -9.13
CA ILE A 230 -8.82 5.27 -9.45
C ILE A 230 -9.58 4.17 -10.22
N GLN A 231 -10.90 4.32 -10.42
CA GLN A 231 -11.70 3.35 -11.18
C GLN A 231 -11.35 3.29 -12.67
N ASN A 232 -10.70 4.32 -13.22
CA ASN A 232 -10.26 4.40 -14.61
C ASN A 232 -8.74 4.28 -14.76
N ASP A 233 -8.26 4.13 -15.99
CA ASP A 233 -6.82 4.17 -16.25
C ASP A 233 -6.29 5.60 -16.17
N PHE A 234 -5.14 5.77 -15.51
CA PHE A 234 -4.50 7.06 -15.30
C PHE A 234 -3.33 7.25 -16.28
N ILE A 235 -3.07 8.49 -16.72
CA ILE A 235 -1.95 8.81 -17.61
C ILE A 235 -0.95 9.66 -16.86
N ILE A 236 0.23 9.13 -16.57
CA ILE A 236 1.35 9.88 -16.01
C ILE A 236 2.04 10.67 -17.15
N GLY A 237 2.36 11.93 -16.89
CA GLY A 237 3.00 12.83 -17.86
C GLY A 237 2.05 13.55 -18.82
N ASP A 238 0.75 13.62 -18.50
CA ASP A 238 -0.25 14.25 -19.35
C ASP A 238 -0.26 15.80 -19.31
N ARG A 239 0.46 16.38 -18.34
CA ARG A 239 0.61 17.83 -18.07
C ARG A 239 -0.61 18.49 -17.43
N VAL A 240 -1.54 17.70 -16.87
CA VAL A 240 -2.66 18.18 -16.04
C VAL A 240 -2.21 18.33 -14.57
N THR A 241 -2.91 19.15 -13.78
CA THR A 241 -2.66 19.30 -12.34
C THR A 241 -3.74 18.58 -11.54
N TYR A 242 -3.34 17.65 -10.67
CA TYR A 242 -4.22 16.85 -9.82
C TYR A 242 -3.98 17.22 -8.34
N ASN A 243 -5.01 17.74 -7.68
CA ASN A 243 -4.96 18.19 -6.27
C ASN A 243 -3.72 19.05 -5.92
N GLY A 244 -3.31 19.92 -6.86
CA GLY A 244 -2.18 20.83 -6.71
C GLY A 244 -0.83 20.30 -7.22
N PHE A 245 -0.74 19.03 -7.62
CA PHE A 245 0.46 18.41 -8.17
C PHE A 245 0.44 18.39 -9.70
N TYR A 246 1.49 18.94 -10.32
CA TYR A 246 1.64 18.98 -11.77
C TYR A 246 2.18 17.64 -12.29
N ASN A 247 1.40 16.97 -13.15
CA ASN A 247 1.72 15.68 -13.73
C ASN A 247 2.74 15.84 -14.87
N ALA A 248 4.00 16.05 -14.48
CA ALA A 248 5.08 16.44 -15.37
C ALA A 248 5.44 15.37 -16.41
N PRO A 249 5.81 15.75 -17.64
CA PRO A 249 6.18 14.81 -18.69
C PRO A 249 7.39 13.97 -18.27
N LEU A 250 7.30 12.66 -18.50
CA LEU A 250 8.31 11.71 -18.05
C LEU A 250 9.58 11.80 -18.93
N PRO A 251 10.78 11.68 -18.35
CA PRO A 251 12.03 11.68 -19.11
C PRO A 251 12.13 10.47 -20.04
N LEU A 252 12.88 10.61 -21.14
CA LEU A 252 13.10 9.54 -22.12
C LEU A 252 14.16 8.53 -21.63
N THR A 253 13.92 7.91 -20.48
CA THR A 253 14.70 6.79 -19.91
C THR A 253 13.78 5.63 -19.50
N ASN A 254 14.37 4.45 -19.32
CA ASN A 254 13.75 3.26 -18.75
C ASN A 254 13.91 3.17 -17.23
N ASP A 255 14.81 3.95 -16.63
CA ASP A 255 15.09 3.94 -15.19
C ASP A 255 14.05 4.80 -14.44
N ILE A 256 12.76 4.51 -14.64
CA ILE A 256 11.63 5.18 -13.99
C ILE A 256 10.86 4.14 -13.17
N ASP A 257 10.72 4.39 -11.88
CA ASP A 257 9.76 3.69 -11.03
C ASP A 257 8.55 4.59 -10.71
N VAL A 258 7.41 3.95 -10.42
CA VAL A 258 6.16 4.62 -10.09
C VAL A 258 5.53 3.95 -8.88
N SER A 259 5.65 4.60 -7.74
CA SER A 259 5.24 4.04 -6.45
C SER A 259 3.87 4.59 -6.03
N LEU A 260 2.99 3.72 -5.51
CA LEU A 260 1.67 4.10 -5.00
C LEU A 260 1.74 4.47 -3.53
N GLY A 261 1.16 5.60 -3.15
CA GLY A 261 0.96 6.04 -1.78
C GLY A 261 -0.51 6.03 -1.37
N ILE A 262 -0.78 5.64 -0.12
CA ILE A 262 -2.05 5.86 0.56
C ILE A 262 -1.88 7.02 1.54
N ILE A 263 -2.82 7.97 1.54
CA ILE A 263 -2.95 8.97 2.60
C ILE A 263 -4.20 8.65 3.43
N SER A 264 -4.02 8.53 4.74
CA SER A 264 -5.07 8.41 5.74
C SER A 264 -5.13 9.73 6.53
N GLU A 265 -6.26 10.42 6.46
CA GLU A 265 -6.54 11.64 7.21
C GLU A 265 -7.82 11.51 8.04
N ARG A 266 -7.72 11.75 9.36
CA ARG A 266 -8.86 11.85 10.28
C ARG A 266 -8.48 12.73 11.46
N ASN A 267 -9.39 13.59 11.91
CA ASN A 267 -9.20 14.49 13.07
C ASN A 267 -7.90 15.34 13.01
N HIS A 268 -7.54 15.85 11.82
CA HIS A 268 -6.30 16.61 11.52
C HIS A 268 -4.98 15.82 11.67
N VAL A 269 -5.04 14.51 11.91
CA VAL A 269 -3.86 13.64 11.83
C VAL A 269 -3.76 13.12 10.39
N LYS A 270 -2.58 13.24 9.79
CA LYS A 270 -2.23 12.61 8.51
C LYS A 270 -1.22 11.49 8.72
N LYS A 271 -1.42 10.38 8.04
CA LYS A 271 -0.54 9.21 8.00
C LYS A 271 -0.42 8.74 6.55
N PHE A 272 0.75 8.26 6.16
CA PHE A 272 1.03 7.83 4.80
C PHE A 272 1.81 6.51 4.78
N LYS A 273 1.64 5.75 3.70
CA LYS A 273 2.45 4.57 3.38
C LYS A 273 2.51 4.40 1.89
N TYR A 274 3.65 3.95 1.39
CA TYR A 274 3.87 3.70 -0.04
C TYR A 274 4.05 2.20 -0.29
N SER A 275 3.94 1.79 -1.55
CA SER A 275 4.21 0.41 -1.96
C SER A 275 5.66 0.06 -1.67
N ALA A 276 5.98 -1.23 -1.55
CA ALA A 276 7.27 -1.65 -1.05
C ALA A 276 8.39 -1.31 -2.04
N GLU A 277 9.42 -0.58 -1.60
CA GLU A 277 10.60 -0.34 -2.44
C GLU A 277 11.25 -1.68 -2.84
N PHE A 278 11.64 -1.77 -4.11
CA PHE A 278 12.36 -2.87 -4.76
C PHE A 278 11.57 -4.20 -4.92
N THR A 279 10.90 -4.39 -6.06
CA THR A 279 11.25 -5.45 -7.04
C THR A 279 10.44 -5.41 -8.35
N LYS A 280 10.81 -4.52 -9.29
CA LYS A 280 10.85 -4.87 -10.73
C LYS A 280 11.59 -3.85 -11.58
N LYS A 281 12.75 -4.27 -12.13
CA LYS A 281 13.20 -3.71 -13.41
C LYS A 281 12.21 -4.17 -14.49
N ILE A 282 11.21 -3.35 -14.78
CA ILE A 282 10.39 -3.55 -15.97
C ILE A 282 11.24 -3.08 -17.15
N ILE A 283 11.88 -4.04 -17.83
CA ILE A 283 12.36 -3.83 -19.19
C ILE A 283 11.10 -3.74 -20.06
N LEU A 284 10.46 -2.57 -20.06
CA LEU A 284 9.59 -2.18 -21.15
C LEU A 284 10.50 -2.08 -22.36
N ASN A 285 10.37 -3.06 -23.25
CA ASN A 285 11.02 -3.00 -24.53
C ASN A 285 10.50 -1.72 -25.21
N ILE A 286 11.32 -0.67 -25.29
CA ILE A 286 11.08 0.47 -26.19
C ILE A 286 11.37 -0.02 -27.62
N ASN A 287 10.62 -1.03 -28.03
CA ASN A 287 10.29 -1.22 -29.41
C ASN A 287 9.16 -0.23 -29.67
N GLU A 288 9.55 1.02 -29.97
CA GLU A 288 8.79 1.71 -31.00
C GLU A 288 8.65 0.72 -32.16
N PRO A 289 7.43 0.37 -32.62
CA PRO A 289 7.33 -0.28 -33.90
C PRO A 289 7.88 0.74 -34.90
N GLU A 290 9.09 0.49 -35.42
CA GLU A 290 9.62 1.29 -36.52
C GLU A 290 8.53 1.35 -37.59
N GLU A 291 7.98 2.54 -37.83
CA GLU A 291 7.15 2.78 -39.02
C GLU A 291 8.10 2.74 -40.22
N VAL A 292 8.51 1.52 -40.60
CA VAL A 292 9.31 1.23 -41.79
C VAL A 292 8.55 1.79 -42.98
N SER A 293 9.00 2.98 -43.42
CA SER A 293 8.28 3.75 -44.43
C SER A 293 7.95 2.87 -45.64
N PRO A 294 6.77 3.04 -46.27
CA PRO A 294 6.37 2.19 -47.39
C PRO A 294 7.38 2.23 -48.55
N LEU A 295 8.22 3.27 -48.62
CA LEU A 295 9.35 3.38 -49.54
C LEU A 295 10.44 2.31 -49.29
N VAL A 296 10.79 2.02 -48.03
CA VAL A 296 11.82 1.02 -47.67
C VAL A 296 11.32 -0.40 -47.99
N VAL A 297 10.06 -0.70 -47.67
CA VAL A 297 9.42 -1.98 -48.01
C VAL A 297 9.35 -2.16 -49.54
N ALA A 298 9.00 -1.10 -50.27
CA ALA A 298 8.98 -1.12 -51.74
C ALA A 298 10.38 -1.30 -52.34
N LEU A 299 11.42 -0.65 -51.80
CA LEU A 299 12.81 -0.85 -52.25
C LEU A 299 13.27 -2.31 -52.02
N GLY A 300 13.01 -2.87 -50.83
CA GLY A 300 13.36 -4.26 -50.52
C GLY A 300 12.72 -5.26 -51.48
N ALA A 301 11.42 -5.08 -51.76
CA ALA A 301 10.70 -5.90 -52.74
C ALA A 301 11.25 -5.74 -54.16
N ALA A 302 11.56 -4.52 -54.61
CA ALA A 302 12.12 -4.25 -55.93
C ALA A 302 13.51 -4.90 -56.12
N ILE A 303 14.38 -4.83 -55.11
CA ILE A 303 15.70 -5.48 -55.12
C ILE A 303 15.54 -7.01 -55.21
N ALA A 304 14.66 -7.61 -54.41
CA ALA A 304 14.41 -9.05 -54.45
C ALA A 304 13.91 -9.54 -55.82
N ILE A 305 12.96 -8.82 -56.44
CA ILE A 305 12.47 -9.11 -57.79
C ILE A 305 13.61 -8.97 -58.82
N GLY A 306 14.42 -7.92 -58.71
CA GLY A 306 15.59 -7.70 -59.57
C GLY A 306 16.59 -8.86 -59.54
N VAL A 307 16.92 -9.37 -58.34
CA VAL A 307 17.82 -10.52 -58.17
C VAL A 307 17.23 -11.79 -58.82
N VAL A 308 15.94 -12.06 -58.63
CA VAL A 308 15.27 -13.23 -59.24
C VAL A 308 15.30 -13.14 -60.77
N LEU A 309 15.01 -11.97 -61.35
CA LEU A 309 15.09 -11.77 -62.81
C LEU A 309 16.52 -11.94 -63.35
N LEU A 310 17.53 -11.49 -62.59
CA LEU A 310 18.94 -11.63 -62.95
C LEU A 310 19.36 -13.11 -62.95
N LEU A 311 18.94 -13.89 -61.95
CA LEU A 311 19.16 -15.35 -61.89
C LEU A 311 18.47 -16.09 -63.04
N ILE A 312 17.23 -15.72 -63.39
CA ILE A 312 16.53 -16.27 -64.57
C ILE A 312 17.29 -15.91 -65.87
N GLY A 313 17.76 -14.67 -66.00
CA GLY A 313 18.58 -14.22 -67.12
C GLY A 313 19.89 -15.00 -67.27
N ILE A 314 20.61 -15.24 -66.18
CA ILE A 314 21.81 -16.09 -66.15
C ILE A 314 21.47 -17.52 -66.57
N GLY A 315 20.36 -18.09 -66.05
CA GLY A 315 19.88 -19.41 -66.44
C GLY A 315 19.59 -19.52 -67.94
N LEU A 316 18.90 -18.52 -68.51
CA LEU A 316 18.65 -18.43 -69.95
C LEU A 316 19.94 -18.28 -70.77
N LEU A 317 20.90 -17.47 -70.32
CA LEU A 317 22.21 -17.35 -70.97
C LEU A 317 23.00 -18.66 -70.95
N ILE A 318 22.95 -19.43 -69.87
CA ILE A 318 23.55 -20.78 -69.78
C ILE A 318 22.86 -21.74 -70.75
N ILE A 319 21.53 -21.75 -70.81
CA ILE A 319 20.75 -22.58 -71.75
C ILE A 319 21.07 -22.21 -73.21
N LEU A 320 21.13 -20.91 -73.53
CA LEU A 320 21.49 -20.41 -74.85
C LEU A 320 22.92 -20.78 -75.23
N ARG A 321 23.90 -20.58 -74.33
CA ARG A 321 25.29 -21.05 -74.55
C ARG A 321 25.35 -22.55 -74.78
N LYS A 322 24.61 -23.36 -74.00
CA LYS A 322 24.57 -24.83 -74.16
C LYS A 322 23.92 -25.24 -75.50
N ARG A 323 22.85 -24.58 -75.92
CA ARG A 323 22.24 -24.76 -77.27
C ARG A 323 23.21 -24.38 -78.39
N ILE A 324 23.90 -23.24 -78.28
CA ILE A 324 24.89 -22.79 -79.27
C ILE A 324 26.08 -23.77 -79.33
N HIS A 325 26.53 -24.29 -78.19
CA HIS A 325 27.59 -25.29 -78.12
C HIS A 325 27.17 -26.63 -78.77
N LEU A 326 25.95 -27.09 -78.51
CA LEU A 326 25.39 -28.29 -79.16
C LEU A 326 25.20 -28.09 -80.68
N ALA A 327 24.75 -26.92 -81.11
CA ALA A 327 24.66 -26.57 -82.53
C ALA A 327 26.03 -26.47 -83.23
N ARG A 328 27.08 -26.06 -82.50
CA ARG A 328 28.47 -26.09 -82.99
C ARG A 328 29.01 -27.52 -83.11
N LEU A 329 28.72 -28.39 -82.13
CA LEU A 329 29.08 -29.82 -82.19
C LEU A 329 28.46 -30.53 -83.41
N GLN A 330 27.23 -30.17 -83.79
CA GLN A 330 26.57 -30.73 -84.99
C GLN A 330 27.08 -30.17 -86.33
N ARG A 331 27.87 -29.09 -86.34
CA ARG A 331 28.45 -28.48 -87.56
C ARG A 331 29.96 -28.73 -87.72
N GLY A 332 30.61 -29.43 -86.80
CA GLY A 332 32.06 -29.59 -86.73
C GLY A 332 32.67 -30.78 -87.49
N SER A 333 32.01 -31.33 -88.52
CA SER A 333 32.55 -32.45 -89.32
C SER A 333 32.90 -32.01 -90.74
N GLN A 334 34.00 -31.26 -90.89
CA GLN A 334 34.87 -31.22 -92.09
C GLN A 334 36.15 -30.40 -91.83
N SER A 335 37.20 -30.69 -92.62
CA SER A 335 38.53 -30.05 -92.72
C SER A 335 39.53 -30.16 -91.53
N MET A 336 40.28 -31.27 -91.56
CA MET A 336 41.76 -31.43 -91.50
C MET A 336 42.67 -30.31 -90.91
N PRO A 337 43.68 -30.65 -90.07
CA PRO A 337 44.69 -29.72 -89.56
C PRO A 337 45.90 -29.57 -90.49
N LEU A 338 46.64 -28.47 -90.33
CA LEU A 338 48.01 -28.26 -90.85
C LEU A 338 48.92 -27.76 -89.70
N SER A 339 50.19 -28.14 -89.75
CA SER A 339 51.19 -28.01 -88.67
C SER A 339 52.40 -27.13 -89.05
N LEU A 340 53.37 -27.03 -88.13
CA LEU A 340 54.62 -26.22 -88.13
C LEU A 340 54.43 -24.72 -87.76
N SER A 341 55.34 -24.06 -87.03
CA SER A 341 56.58 -24.51 -86.34
C SER A 341 57.05 -23.49 -85.27
N GLU A 342 57.82 -23.96 -84.29
CA GLU A 342 58.45 -23.21 -83.16
C GLU A 342 59.75 -22.44 -83.59
N PRO A 343 60.67 -21.96 -82.70
CA PRO A 343 60.57 -21.37 -81.33
C PRO A 343 61.36 -20.02 -81.20
N CYS A 344 61.51 -19.46 -79.98
CA CYS A 344 62.80 -19.26 -79.27
C CYS A 344 62.90 -18.09 -78.25
N VAL A 345 63.81 -18.28 -77.28
CA VAL A 345 64.54 -17.33 -76.39
C VAL A 345 63.91 -16.92 -75.03
N GLU A 346 64.63 -17.30 -73.96
CA GLU A 346 64.54 -16.78 -72.58
C GLU A 346 65.57 -15.65 -72.35
N ILE A 347 65.32 -14.76 -71.38
CA ILE A 347 66.33 -13.84 -70.83
C ILE A 347 66.18 -13.75 -69.30
N GLU A 348 67.22 -14.15 -68.57
CA GLU A 348 67.37 -13.90 -67.13
C GLU A 348 67.79 -12.44 -66.86
N ASN A 349 67.50 -11.91 -65.67
CA ASN A 349 68.01 -10.61 -65.24
C ASN A 349 68.48 -10.66 -63.78
N SER A 350 69.79 -10.44 -63.58
CA SER A 350 70.47 -10.49 -62.29
C SER A 350 70.87 -9.09 -61.86
N GLY A 351 70.27 -8.58 -60.77
CA GLY A 351 70.53 -7.23 -60.24
C GLY A 351 70.92 -7.27 -58.76
N PHE A 352 72.21 -7.11 -58.47
CA PHE A 352 72.79 -7.06 -57.14
C PHE A 352 73.01 -5.58 -56.74
N ILE A 353 72.62 -5.16 -55.53
CA ILE A 353 72.93 -3.83 -54.98
C ILE A 353 73.42 -4.02 -53.54
N GLN A 354 74.50 -3.31 -53.18
CA GLN A 354 75.18 -3.38 -51.88
C GLN A 354 74.52 -2.48 -50.82
N ASP A 355 74.64 -2.90 -49.56
CA ASP A 355 74.43 -2.06 -48.38
C ASP A 355 75.60 -1.06 -48.22
N GLU A 356 75.30 0.17 -47.78
CA GLU A 356 76.27 1.07 -47.19
C GLU A 356 75.63 1.89 -46.05
N ASP A 357 76.42 2.18 -45.01
CA ASP A 357 75.94 2.62 -43.69
C ASP A 357 75.25 3.98 -43.66
N ARG A 358 74.23 4.13 -42.80
CA ARG A 358 73.89 5.46 -42.25
C ARG A 358 73.46 5.43 -40.78
N VAL A 359 74.28 6.11 -39.97
CA VAL A 359 74.23 6.14 -38.50
C VAL A 359 73.04 6.94 -37.96
N ASP A 360 72.46 6.44 -36.86
CA ASP A 360 71.36 7.03 -36.09
C ASP A 360 71.81 8.27 -35.28
N TYR A 361 70.95 9.28 -35.18
CA TYR A 361 71.31 10.62 -34.67
C TYR A 361 70.30 11.26 -33.70
N TYR A 362 69.32 10.51 -33.18
CA TYR A 362 68.43 11.02 -32.12
C TYR A 362 68.32 10.07 -30.92
N SER A 363 69.46 9.84 -30.27
CA SER A 363 69.49 9.38 -28.88
C SER A 363 69.95 10.50 -27.94
N ASN A 364 69.16 10.73 -26.90
CA ASN A 364 69.39 11.60 -25.74
C ASN A 364 69.31 13.12 -25.96
N LEU A 365 68.25 13.73 -25.42
CA LEU A 365 68.38 14.74 -24.35
C LEU A 365 67.04 14.99 -23.63
N LYS A 366 66.89 14.30 -22.48
CA LYS A 366 66.02 14.56 -21.31
C LYS A 366 64.52 14.81 -21.52
#